data_AF-A0A7Y2T7I1-F1
#
_entry.id   AF-A0A7Y2T7I1-F1
#
_cell.length_a   1.000
_cell.length_b   1.000
_cell.length_c   1.000
_cell.angle_alpha   90.00
_cell.angle_beta   90.00
_cell.angle_gamma   90.00
#
_symmetry.space_group_name_H-M   'P 1'
#
loop_
_entity.id
_entity.type
_entity.pdbx_description
1 polymer ?
#
loop_
_entity_poly.entity_id
_entity_poly.type
_entity_poly.pdbx_seq_one_letter_code
_entity_poly.pdbx_strand_id
1 'polypeptide(L)'
;MPVSLKNAPQKQISSSNLPCLLFCLILLSGLLHATPNRNVKVYEKVLGTNAESYAVIRKHSDNMGSHYSDHCKFWLDEYSKKDGPGAKPKTTFLLNQNHDLGASDGKASTTTELPENPTPSLSVILSRYSLMGTKIWSQEQIKELDIDHKTGRVAYRSQCLFEAGLVLKQRFPDSHAGYGFSLLSVAEDSNTMLLTISKGMDEDSEERVICVSPSVTQNVRALKKLGPIYLSAGTFKSTKEALDYKRTLDEKKKAPKSEWMVWSVSRAATGKLDYSVVLINSNQFIANSRIPRLKQVEGALLVPIASENFHELIVDETP
;
A
#
# COMPACT_ATOMS: atom_id res chain seq x y z
N MET A 1 -22.95 30.44 67.06
CA MET A 1 -24.38 30.21 66.76
C MET A 1 -24.47 29.61 65.37
N PRO A 2 -25.02 28.40 65.19
CA PRO A 2 -25.08 27.72 63.91
C PRO A 2 -26.27 28.23 63.08
N VAL A 3 -26.02 28.55 61.81
CA VAL A 3 -27.07 28.94 60.86
C VAL A 3 -27.69 27.66 60.29
N SER A 4 -28.97 27.46 60.60
CA SER A 4 -29.81 26.38 60.10
C SER A 4 -30.03 26.53 58.58
N LEU A 5 -29.51 25.59 57.79
CA LEU A 5 -29.86 25.44 56.38
C LEU A 5 -31.27 24.85 56.30
N LYS A 6 -32.24 25.70 55.94
CA LYS A 6 -33.61 25.26 55.61
C LYS A 6 -33.58 24.43 54.33
N ASN A 7 -34.13 23.23 54.43
CA ASN A 7 -34.38 22.31 53.31
C ASN A 7 -35.20 23.00 52.20
N ALA A 8 -34.70 22.95 50.97
CA ALA A 8 -35.46 23.31 49.78
C ALA A 8 -36.51 22.22 49.49
N PRO A 9 -37.72 22.57 49.01
CA PRO A 9 -38.76 21.59 48.70
C PRO A 9 -38.34 20.74 47.48
N GLN A 10 -38.23 19.43 47.68
CA GLN A 10 -38.16 18.46 46.59
C GLN A 10 -39.47 18.52 45.80
N LYS A 11 -39.42 19.17 44.64
CA LYS A 11 -40.51 19.19 43.65
C LYS A 11 -40.61 17.77 43.07
N GLN A 12 -41.65 17.02 43.47
CA GLN A 12 -42.00 15.74 42.85
C GLN A 12 -42.21 15.96 41.36
N ILE A 13 -41.28 15.45 40.54
CA ILE A 13 -41.45 15.37 39.08
C ILE A 13 -42.52 14.29 38.86
N SER A 14 -43.69 14.71 38.40
CA SER A 14 -44.79 13.82 38.03
C SER A 14 -44.30 12.71 37.10
N SER A 15 -44.45 11.45 37.53
CA SER A 15 -44.09 10.25 36.76
C SER A 15 -44.90 10.08 35.47
N SER A 16 -45.95 10.88 35.25
CA SER A 16 -46.81 10.86 34.07
C SER A 16 -46.14 11.33 32.77
N ASN A 17 -45.02 12.06 32.86
CA ASN A 17 -44.36 12.65 31.69
C ASN A 17 -43.15 11.85 31.18
N LEU A 18 -42.69 10.87 31.99
CA LEU A 18 -41.57 10.00 31.65
C LEU A 18 -41.78 9.18 30.35
N PRO A 19 -42.94 8.55 30.10
CA PRO A 19 -43.14 7.75 28.89
C PRO A 19 -43.24 8.61 27.62
N CYS A 20 -43.77 9.82 27.73
CA CYS A 20 -43.86 10.77 26.61
C CYS A 20 -42.47 11.29 26.22
N LEU A 21 -41.64 11.58 27.21
CA LEU A 21 -40.26 12.04 26.99
C LEU A 21 -39.38 10.91 26.40
N LEU A 22 -39.59 9.67 26.82
CA LEU A 22 -38.93 8.49 26.25
C LEU A 22 -39.37 8.25 24.80
N PHE A 23 -40.66 8.36 24.51
CA PHE A 23 -41.20 8.21 23.14
C PHE A 23 -40.72 9.31 22.20
N CYS A 24 -40.66 10.56 22.67
CA CYS A 24 -40.03 11.66 21.92
C CYS A 24 -38.53 11.41 21.69
N LEU A 25 -37.79 10.89 22.68
CA LEU A 25 -36.37 10.54 22.51
C LEU A 25 -36.15 9.41 21.50
N ILE A 26 -37.05 8.41 21.44
CA ILE A 26 -37.01 7.32 20.46
C ILE A 26 -37.38 7.82 19.05
N LEU A 27 -38.34 8.72 18.94
CA LEU A 27 -38.69 9.37 17.66
C LEU A 27 -37.57 10.29 17.16
N LEU A 28 -36.93 11.06 18.06
CA LEU A 28 -35.78 11.90 17.72
C LEU A 28 -34.55 11.06 17.35
N SER A 29 -34.32 9.91 17.99
CA SER A 29 -33.20 9.03 17.63
C SER A 29 -33.38 8.38 16.26
N GLY A 30 -34.62 8.10 15.84
CA GLY A 30 -34.94 7.68 14.47
C GLY A 30 -34.67 8.76 13.42
N LEU A 31 -34.95 10.03 13.73
CA LEU A 31 -34.66 11.17 12.85
C LEU A 31 -33.15 11.46 12.71
N LEU A 32 -32.36 11.18 13.76
CA LEU A 32 -30.90 11.33 13.74
C LEU A 32 -30.18 10.31 12.82
N HIS A 33 -30.87 9.23 12.39
CA HIS A 33 -30.34 8.25 11.45
C HIS A 33 -30.83 8.44 10.01
N ALA A 34 -31.58 9.52 9.73
CA ALA A 34 -32.22 9.72 8.42
C ALA A 34 -31.30 10.37 7.35
N THR A 35 -30.16 10.95 7.76
CA THR A 35 -29.19 11.56 6.84
C THR A 35 -27.80 11.01 7.10
N PRO A 36 -27.09 10.50 6.08
CA PRO A 36 -25.75 9.97 6.27
C PRO A 36 -24.79 11.11 6.58
N ASN A 37 -23.68 10.77 7.23
CA ASN A 37 -22.57 11.71 7.34
C ASN A 37 -22.11 12.14 5.95
N ARG A 38 -21.79 13.44 5.80
CA ARG A 38 -21.16 13.91 4.58
C ARG A 38 -19.80 13.23 4.42
N ASN A 39 -19.59 12.62 3.26
CA ASN A 39 -18.41 11.85 2.94
C ASN A 39 -17.85 12.32 1.59
N VAL A 40 -16.56 12.59 1.57
CA VAL A 40 -15.80 12.99 0.39
C VAL A 40 -14.74 11.94 0.10
N LYS A 41 -14.81 11.38 -1.11
CA LYS A 41 -13.87 10.36 -1.57
C LYS A 41 -13.11 10.86 -2.78
N VAL A 42 -11.85 10.48 -2.89
CA VAL A 42 -11.04 10.86 -4.04
C VAL A 42 -10.26 9.68 -4.58
N TYR A 43 -10.49 9.35 -5.84
CA TYR A 43 -9.91 8.20 -6.52
C TYR A 43 -9.07 8.64 -7.71
N GLU A 44 -7.87 8.12 -7.85
CA GLU A 44 -7.02 8.36 -9.01
C GLU A 44 -6.78 7.05 -9.78
N LYS A 45 -7.02 7.09 -11.09
CA LYS A 45 -6.75 5.97 -11.99
C LYS A 45 -5.73 6.38 -13.05
N VAL A 46 -4.67 5.59 -13.18
CA VAL A 46 -3.66 5.80 -14.24
C VAL A 46 -4.31 5.67 -15.61
N LEU A 47 -4.17 6.72 -16.42
CA LEU A 47 -4.63 6.72 -17.80
C LEU A 47 -3.51 6.29 -18.75
N GLY A 48 -2.27 6.68 -18.46
CA GLY A 48 -1.10 6.34 -19.25
C GLY A 48 0.14 7.10 -18.80
N THR A 49 1.25 6.80 -19.46
CA THR A 49 2.57 7.32 -19.11
C THR A 49 3.37 7.59 -20.38
N ASN A 50 4.35 8.49 -20.30
CA ASN A 50 5.32 8.75 -21.36
C ASN A 50 6.72 8.97 -20.75
N ALA A 51 7.69 9.43 -21.52
CA ALA A 51 9.06 9.58 -21.04
C ALA A 51 9.19 10.58 -19.86
N GLU A 52 8.38 11.64 -19.85
CA GLU A 52 8.54 12.77 -18.93
C GLU A 52 7.44 12.89 -17.87
N SER A 53 6.26 12.34 -18.15
CA SER A 53 5.05 12.57 -17.37
C SER A 53 4.14 11.34 -17.34
N TYR A 54 3.21 11.34 -16.40
CA TYR A 54 2.10 10.39 -16.34
C TYR A 54 0.79 11.14 -16.13
N ALA A 55 -0.29 10.57 -16.64
CA ALA A 55 -1.63 11.14 -16.50
C ALA A 55 -2.53 10.22 -15.70
N VAL A 56 -3.36 10.81 -14.85
CA VAL A 56 -4.41 10.12 -14.11
C VAL A 56 -5.74 10.82 -14.31
N ILE A 57 -6.81 10.04 -14.27
CA ILE A 57 -8.15 10.57 -14.08
C ILE A 57 -8.42 10.57 -12.58
N ARG A 58 -8.64 11.74 -12.01
CA ARG A 58 -9.08 11.92 -10.63
C ARG A 58 -10.60 12.06 -10.61
N LYS A 59 -11.26 11.24 -9.80
CA LYS A 59 -12.67 11.33 -9.46
C LYS A 59 -12.80 11.81 -8.02
N HIS A 60 -13.58 12.85 -7.78
CA HIS A 60 -13.99 13.29 -6.44
C HIS A 60 -15.47 13.02 -6.31
N SER A 61 -15.85 12.19 -5.35
CA SER A 61 -17.23 11.88 -4.98
C SER A 61 -17.57 12.58 -3.67
N ASP A 62 -18.73 13.20 -3.60
CA ASP A 62 -19.26 13.85 -2.40
C ASP A 62 -20.74 13.48 -2.28
N ASN A 63 -21.10 12.74 -1.23
CA ASN A 63 -22.50 12.36 -1.00
C ASN A 63 -23.37 13.53 -0.52
N MET A 64 -22.78 14.71 -0.29
CA MET A 64 -23.45 15.93 0.17
C MET A 64 -24.26 15.74 1.48
N GLY A 65 -23.98 14.69 2.26
CA GLY A 65 -24.75 14.33 3.45
C GLY A 65 -26.15 13.76 3.13
N SER A 66 -26.31 13.10 1.99
CA SER A 66 -27.57 12.53 1.52
C SER A 66 -27.41 11.07 1.12
N HIS A 67 -28.44 10.25 1.41
CA HIS A 67 -28.52 8.87 0.90
C HIS A 67 -28.94 8.82 -0.56
N TYR A 68 -29.45 9.94 -1.09
CA TYR A 68 -30.13 10.00 -2.38
C TYR A 68 -29.41 10.89 -3.39
N SER A 69 -28.26 11.46 -3.04
CA SER A 69 -27.48 12.26 -3.99
C SER A 69 -26.00 11.95 -3.89
N ASP A 70 -25.36 11.77 -5.04
CA ASP A 70 -23.90 11.67 -5.14
C ASP A 70 -23.40 12.66 -6.18
N HIS A 71 -22.42 13.47 -5.77
CA HIS A 71 -21.80 14.49 -6.60
C HIS A 71 -20.41 14.03 -7.03
N CYS A 72 -20.25 13.77 -8.32
CA CYS A 72 -19.00 13.31 -8.91
C CYS A 72 -18.37 14.39 -9.79
N LYS A 73 -17.14 14.78 -9.48
CA LYS A 73 -16.33 15.64 -10.35
C LYS A 73 -15.14 14.85 -10.89
N PHE A 74 -14.81 15.09 -12.15
CA PHE A 74 -13.69 14.42 -12.82
C PHE A 74 -12.68 15.44 -13.31
N TRP A 75 -11.40 15.14 -13.10
CA TRP A 75 -10.26 15.90 -13.60
C TRP A 75 -9.25 14.99 -14.28
N LEU A 76 -8.55 15.55 -15.26
CA LEU A 76 -7.31 15.01 -15.78
C LEU A 76 -6.16 15.71 -15.05
N ASP A 77 -5.35 14.93 -14.34
CA ASP A 77 -4.14 15.43 -13.69
C ASP A 77 -2.91 14.89 -14.43
N GLU A 78 -2.11 15.79 -14.98
CA GLU A 78 -0.84 15.51 -15.65
C GLU A 78 0.30 15.78 -14.66
N TYR A 79 1.05 14.74 -14.27
CA TYR A 79 2.15 14.80 -13.31
C TYR A 79 3.51 14.66 -14.02
N SER A 80 4.47 15.46 -13.60
CA SER A 80 5.87 15.33 -14.02
C SER A 80 6.57 14.22 -13.24
N LYS A 81 7.32 13.36 -13.95
CA LYS A 81 8.14 12.31 -13.32
C LYS A 81 9.43 12.87 -12.68
N LYS A 82 9.83 14.09 -13.06
CA LYS A 82 11.06 14.74 -12.59
C LYS A 82 10.87 15.41 -11.23
N ASP A 83 9.65 15.86 -10.94
CA ASP A 83 9.35 16.71 -9.78
C ASP A 83 9.04 15.91 -8.50
N GLY A 84 9.08 14.58 -8.59
CA GLY A 84 8.92 13.67 -7.47
C GLY A 84 7.47 13.46 -7.00
N PRO A 85 7.27 12.67 -5.94
CA PRO A 85 5.95 12.15 -5.56
C PRO A 85 4.99 13.19 -4.95
N GLY A 86 5.49 14.38 -4.57
CA GLY A 86 4.72 15.49 -4.01
C GLY A 86 4.42 16.62 -5.00
N ALA A 87 4.82 16.48 -6.26
CA ALA A 87 4.61 17.51 -7.28
C ALA A 87 3.13 17.83 -7.47
N LYS A 88 2.82 19.13 -7.62
CA LYS A 88 1.46 19.55 -7.99
C LYS A 88 1.22 19.21 -9.47
N PRO A 89 0.14 18.51 -9.80
CA PRO A 89 -0.18 18.22 -11.19
C PRO A 89 -0.64 19.48 -11.91
N LYS A 90 -0.55 19.44 -13.24
CA LYS A 90 -1.38 20.28 -14.09
C LYS A 90 -2.77 19.65 -14.16
N THR A 91 -3.75 20.33 -13.58
CA THR A 91 -5.14 19.85 -13.47
C THR A 91 -6.01 20.46 -14.57
N THR A 92 -6.76 19.61 -15.28
CA THR A 92 -7.79 20.01 -16.24
C THR A 92 -9.14 19.45 -15.79
N PHE A 93 -10.14 20.30 -15.59
CA PHE A 93 -11.48 19.85 -15.26
C PHE A 93 -12.15 19.21 -16.48
N LEU A 94 -12.72 18.02 -16.32
CA LEU A 94 -13.33 17.26 -17.42
C LEU A 94 -14.84 17.39 -17.44
N LEU A 95 -15.49 17.06 -16.31
CA LEU A 95 -16.95 17.12 -16.20
C LEU A 95 -17.41 17.06 -14.74
N ASN A 96 -18.64 17.54 -14.55
CA ASN A 96 -19.43 17.43 -13.34
C ASN A 96 -20.58 16.43 -13.55
N GLN A 97 -20.86 15.58 -12.57
CA GLN A 97 -21.98 14.65 -12.58
C GLN A 97 -22.74 14.71 -11.26
N ASN A 98 -24.01 15.09 -11.33
CA ASN A 98 -24.94 15.02 -10.21
C ASN A 98 -25.84 13.80 -10.41
N HIS A 99 -25.76 12.83 -9.50
CA HIS A 99 -26.68 11.70 -9.46
C HIS A 99 -27.73 11.96 -8.39
N ASP A 100 -28.99 12.06 -8.77
CA ASP A 100 -30.14 12.00 -7.87
C ASP A 100 -30.73 10.59 -7.95
N LEU A 101 -30.64 9.86 -6.85
CA LEU A 101 -31.04 8.46 -6.73
C LEU A 101 -32.53 8.31 -6.38
N GLY A 102 -33.23 9.41 -6.08
CA GLY A 102 -34.67 9.44 -5.80
C GLY A 102 -35.05 8.93 -4.40
N ALA A 103 -35.78 9.73 -3.63
CA ALA A 103 -36.10 9.40 -2.23
C ALA A 103 -37.41 8.61 -2.02
N SER A 104 -38.40 8.66 -2.93
CA SER A 104 -39.55 7.74 -2.85
C SER A 104 -40.36 7.52 -4.13
N ASP A 105 -40.40 8.44 -5.10
CA ASP A 105 -41.23 8.26 -6.32
C ASP A 105 -40.62 8.91 -7.60
N GLY A 106 -39.39 9.40 -7.52
CA GLY A 106 -38.68 10.04 -8.63
C GLY A 106 -37.82 9.03 -9.41
N LYS A 107 -37.85 9.09 -10.75
CA LYS A 107 -36.85 8.38 -11.55
C LYS A 107 -35.48 8.92 -11.20
N ALA A 108 -34.53 8.03 -10.90
CA ALA A 108 -33.13 8.40 -10.77
C ALA A 108 -32.71 9.24 -11.98
N SER A 109 -32.08 10.37 -11.71
CA SER A 109 -31.67 11.32 -12.75
C SER A 109 -30.18 11.59 -12.65
N THR A 110 -29.55 11.84 -13.78
CA THR A 110 -28.14 12.18 -13.85
C THR A 110 -27.99 13.43 -14.69
N THR A 111 -27.52 14.50 -14.08
CA THR A 111 -27.19 15.74 -14.77
C THR A 111 -25.69 15.79 -14.98
N THR A 112 -25.25 15.94 -16.23
CA THR A 112 -23.84 16.11 -16.57
C THR A 112 -23.60 17.53 -17.02
N GLU A 113 -22.67 18.23 -16.37
CA GLU A 113 -22.24 19.56 -16.78
C GLU A 113 -20.83 19.46 -17.35
N LEU A 114 -20.65 19.97 -18.56
CA LEU A 114 -19.35 20.07 -19.19
C LEU A 114 -18.77 21.47 -18.95
N PRO A 115 -17.44 21.60 -18.86
CA PRO A 115 -16.80 22.90 -18.81
C PRO A 115 -17.15 23.74 -20.05
N GLU A 116 -17.28 25.06 -19.85
CA GLU A 116 -17.52 26.03 -20.93
C GLU A 116 -16.34 26.10 -21.92
N ASN A 117 -15.13 25.75 -21.47
CA ASN A 117 -13.93 25.73 -22.30
C ASN A 117 -13.71 24.34 -22.94
N PRO A 118 -13.17 24.29 -24.17
CA PRO A 118 -12.91 23.03 -24.85
C PRO A 118 -11.89 22.19 -24.06
N THR A 119 -12.31 21.01 -23.62
CA THR A 119 -11.43 20.01 -23.04
C THR A 119 -10.70 19.25 -24.16
N PRO A 120 -9.43 18.85 -23.95
CA PRO A 120 -8.74 18.02 -24.91
C PRO A 120 -9.50 16.71 -25.11
N SER A 121 -9.70 16.31 -26.36
CA SER A 121 -10.40 15.05 -26.67
C SER A 121 -9.65 13.85 -26.09
N LEU A 122 -10.38 12.79 -25.74
CA LEU A 122 -9.80 11.57 -25.20
C LEU A 122 -8.73 10.98 -26.14
N SER A 123 -8.92 11.06 -27.46
CA SER A 123 -7.94 10.61 -28.45
C SER A 123 -6.61 11.37 -28.34
N VAL A 124 -6.65 12.69 -28.13
CA VAL A 124 -5.45 13.52 -27.94
C VAL A 124 -4.76 13.22 -26.60
N ILE A 125 -5.51 12.83 -25.58
CA ILE A 125 -4.93 12.42 -24.29
C ILE A 125 -4.27 11.04 -24.44
N LEU A 126 -4.97 10.06 -25.01
CA LEU A 126 -4.46 8.68 -25.19
C LEU A 126 -3.29 8.60 -26.18
N SER A 127 -3.19 9.54 -27.14
CA SER A 127 -2.02 9.63 -28.02
C SER A 127 -0.77 10.16 -27.30
N ARG A 128 -0.96 10.98 -26.25
CA ARG A 128 0.13 11.54 -25.43
C ARG A 128 0.55 10.63 -24.28
N TYR A 129 -0.40 9.84 -23.78
CA TYR A 129 -0.25 8.95 -22.64
C TYR A 129 -0.73 7.56 -23.01
N SER A 130 0.21 6.63 -23.12
CA SER A 130 -0.10 5.24 -23.46
C SER A 130 0.15 4.33 -22.26
N LEU A 131 -0.67 3.28 -22.16
CA LEU A 131 -0.38 2.13 -21.30
C LEU A 131 0.39 1.04 -22.07
N MET A 132 0.55 1.18 -23.38
CA MET A 132 1.34 0.24 -24.16
C MET A 132 2.80 0.32 -23.72
N GLY A 133 3.33 -0.79 -23.19
CA GLY A 133 4.67 -0.86 -22.62
C GLY A 133 4.73 -0.70 -21.09
N THR A 134 3.60 -0.45 -20.44
CA THR A 134 3.50 -0.47 -18.97
C THR A 134 3.19 -1.90 -18.51
N LYS A 135 4.10 -2.46 -17.71
CA LYS A 135 3.91 -3.75 -17.04
C LYS A 135 3.15 -3.55 -15.74
N ILE A 136 1.94 -4.10 -15.66
CA ILE A 136 1.20 -4.18 -14.40
C ILE A 136 1.72 -5.38 -13.61
N TRP A 137 2.07 -5.18 -12.34
CA TRP A 137 2.54 -6.26 -11.48
C TRP A 137 1.38 -7.17 -11.07
N SER A 138 1.64 -8.48 -10.98
CA SER A 138 0.66 -9.42 -10.43
C SER A 138 0.56 -9.29 -8.91
N GLN A 139 -0.49 -9.86 -8.32
CA GLN A 139 -0.67 -9.84 -6.87
C GLN A 139 0.47 -10.55 -6.13
N GLU A 140 1.05 -11.60 -6.71
CA GLU A 140 2.21 -12.31 -6.18
C GLU A 140 3.45 -11.40 -6.14
N GLN A 141 3.65 -10.60 -7.19
CA GLN A 141 4.76 -9.63 -7.25
C GLN A 141 4.56 -8.49 -6.26
N ILE A 142 3.31 -8.04 -6.05
CA ILE A 142 2.99 -7.02 -5.05
C ILE A 142 3.27 -7.55 -3.64
N LYS A 143 3.02 -8.84 -3.36
CA LYS A 143 3.36 -9.48 -2.07
C LYS A 143 4.86 -9.53 -1.77
N GLU A 144 5.74 -9.33 -2.75
CA GLU A 144 7.19 -9.19 -2.50
C GLU A 144 7.55 -7.83 -1.88
N LEU A 145 6.63 -6.88 -1.86
CA LEU A 145 6.83 -5.56 -1.25
C LEU A 145 6.55 -5.61 0.25
N ASP A 146 7.44 -4.99 1.02
CA ASP A 146 7.25 -4.74 2.44
C ASP A 146 6.46 -3.43 2.61
N ILE A 147 5.29 -3.54 3.23
CA ILE A 147 4.35 -2.42 3.40
C ILE A 147 4.14 -2.19 4.90
N ASP A 148 4.58 -1.05 5.39
CA ASP A 148 4.22 -0.59 6.72
C ASP A 148 2.89 0.15 6.64
N HIS A 149 1.81 -0.55 7.01
CA HIS A 149 0.45 -0.02 7.00
C HIS A 149 0.26 1.21 7.90
N LYS A 150 1.13 1.46 8.90
CA LYS A 150 0.99 2.64 9.79
C LYS A 150 1.64 3.88 9.18
N THR A 151 2.85 3.72 8.64
CA THR A 151 3.63 4.84 8.08
C THR A 151 3.39 5.05 6.59
N GLY A 152 2.76 4.09 5.92
CA GLY A 152 2.60 4.06 4.47
C GLY A 152 3.92 3.88 3.73
N ARG A 153 4.94 3.35 4.41
CA ARG A 153 6.21 3.01 3.78
C ARG A 153 6.04 1.77 2.92
N VAL A 154 6.47 1.85 1.66
CA VAL A 154 6.55 0.73 0.73
C VAL A 154 8.01 0.51 0.37
N ALA A 155 8.50 -0.72 0.54
CA ALA A 155 9.88 -1.10 0.25
C ALA A 155 9.96 -2.40 -0.54
N TYR A 156 11.02 -2.55 -1.34
CA TYR A 156 11.38 -3.82 -1.99
C TYR A 156 12.73 -4.27 -1.47
N ARG A 157 12.81 -5.44 -0.80
CA ARG A 157 14.06 -6.01 -0.25
C ARG A 157 14.89 -4.95 0.51
N SER A 158 14.28 -4.27 1.49
CA SER A 158 14.86 -3.14 2.27
C SER A 158 15.08 -1.82 1.53
N GLN A 159 14.99 -1.75 0.20
CA GLN A 159 15.03 -0.49 -0.56
C GLN A 159 13.70 0.25 -0.41
N CYS A 160 13.72 1.44 0.20
CA CYS A 160 12.52 2.28 0.30
C CYS A 160 12.11 2.77 -1.09
N LEU A 161 10.87 2.50 -1.48
CA LEU A 161 10.26 2.98 -2.73
C LEU A 161 9.47 4.26 -2.49
N PHE A 162 8.78 4.29 -1.36
CA PHE A 162 7.86 5.34 -1.00
C PHE A 162 7.70 5.40 0.52
N GLU A 163 7.53 6.61 1.06
CA GLU A 163 7.16 6.84 2.46
C GLU A 163 6.11 7.95 2.51
N ALA A 164 4.95 7.64 3.12
CA ALA A 164 3.81 8.55 3.06
C ALA A 164 4.04 9.88 3.78
N GLY A 165 4.95 9.94 4.77
CA GLY A 165 5.26 11.17 5.51
C GLY A 165 5.55 12.40 4.64
N LEU A 166 6.18 12.21 3.48
CA LEU A 166 6.49 13.28 2.52
C LEU A 166 5.29 13.71 1.67
N VAL A 167 4.36 12.79 1.37
CA VAL A 167 3.22 13.02 0.47
C VAL A 167 1.93 13.34 1.22
N LEU A 168 1.81 12.88 2.48
CA LEU A 168 0.65 13.08 3.35
C LEU A 168 0.26 14.55 3.46
N LYS A 169 1.22 15.45 3.66
CA LYS A 169 0.95 16.88 3.84
C LYS A 169 0.51 17.59 2.55
N GLN A 170 0.77 17.01 1.38
CA GLN A 170 0.58 17.68 0.08
C GLN A 170 -0.55 17.08 -0.75
N ARG A 171 -0.78 15.76 -0.65
CA ARG A 171 -1.75 15.04 -1.50
C ARG A 171 -2.87 14.35 -0.72
N PHE A 172 -2.76 14.30 0.61
CA PHE A 172 -3.78 13.80 1.54
C PHE A 172 -4.08 14.84 2.65
N PRO A 173 -4.43 16.09 2.28
CA PRO A 173 -4.51 17.21 3.23
C PRO A 173 -5.54 17.00 4.34
N ASP A 174 -6.66 16.34 4.04
CA ASP A 174 -7.78 16.13 4.98
C ASP A 174 -7.76 14.75 5.65
N SER A 175 -6.63 14.05 5.53
CA SER A 175 -6.63 12.62 5.80
C SER A 175 -6.94 12.29 7.25
N HIS A 176 -7.93 11.42 7.43
CA HIS A 176 -8.34 10.90 8.71
C HIS A 176 -7.13 10.37 9.50
N ALA A 177 -6.83 11.05 10.61
CA ALA A 177 -5.76 10.65 11.51
C ALA A 177 -6.10 9.26 12.09
N GLY A 178 -5.21 8.29 11.92
CA GLY A 178 -5.36 6.95 12.51
C GLY A 178 -5.67 5.81 11.53
N TYR A 179 -6.00 6.09 10.27
CA TYR A 179 -6.23 5.04 9.26
C TYR A 179 -4.91 4.59 8.62
N GLY A 180 -4.79 3.28 8.41
CA GLY A 180 -3.64 2.67 7.76
C GLY A 180 -3.63 2.86 6.25
N PHE A 181 -2.46 2.60 5.65
CA PHE A 181 -2.23 2.60 4.21
C PHE A 181 -2.30 1.21 3.63
N SER A 182 -2.77 1.11 2.39
CA SER A 182 -2.74 -0.13 1.61
C SER A 182 -2.17 0.14 0.22
N LEU A 183 -1.42 -0.82 -0.33
CA LEU A 183 -0.97 -0.76 -1.72
C LEU A 183 -1.97 -1.56 -2.57
N LEU A 184 -2.62 -0.89 -3.53
CA LEU A 184 -3.64 -1.49 -4.38
C LEU A 184 -3.06 -2.05 -5.68
N SER A 185 -2.15 -1.32 -6.30
CA SER A 185 -1.53 -1.75 -7.56
C SER A 185 -0.16 -1.13 -7.78
N VAL A 186 0.64 -1.82 -8.59
CA VAL A 186 1.94 -1.33 -9.09
C VAL A 186 1.94 -1.46 -10.61
N ALA A 187 2.22 -0.35 -11.27
CA ALA A 187 2.44 -0.30 -12.71
C ALA A 187 3.87 0.19 -12.97
N GLU A 188 4.58 -0.45 -13.88
CA GLU A 188 5.98 -0.17 -14.17
C GLU A 188 6.16 0.06 -15.67
N ASP A 189 6.64 1.24 -16.06
CA ASP A 189 7.08 1.49 -17.45
C ASP A 189 8.61 1.35 -17.55
N SER A 190 9.22 1.78 -18.65
CA SER A 190 10.68 1.66 -18.88
C SER A 190 11.52 2.58 -17.99
N ASN A 191 10.94 3.56 -17.30
CA ASN A 191 11.69 4.55 -16.51
C ASN A 191 11.28 4.58 -15.03
N THR A 192 10.00 4.40 -14.73
CA THR A 192 9.42 4.66 -13.40
C THR A 192 8.41 3.58 -12.99
N MET A 193 8.26 3.38 -11.68
CA MET A 193 7.11 2.68 -11.11
C MET A 193 6.07 3.68 -10.63
N LEU A 194 4.79 3.35 -10.84
CA LEU A 194 3.63 4.05 -10.35
C LEU A 194 2.95 3.15 -9.30
N LEU A 195 2.80 3.66 -8.08
CA LEU A 195 2.17 2.97 -6.96
C LEU A 195 0.80 3.58 -6.72
N THR A 196 -0.25 2.77 -6.75
CA THR A 196 -1.60 3.20 -6.33
C THR A 196 -1.80 2.82 -4.88
N ILE A 197 -1.90 3.82 -4.01
CA ILE A 197 -1.98 3.64 -2.56
C ILE A 197 -3.34 4.13 -2.10
N SER A 198 -3.99 3.37 -1.23
CA SER A 198 -5.19 3.78 -0.52
C SER A 198 -4.91 4.15 0.93
N LYS A 199 -5.70 5.09 1.44
CA LYS A 199 -5.78 5.44 2.86
C LYS A 199 -7.25 5.52 3.25
N GLY A 200 -7.63 4.89 4.36
CA GLY A 200 -9.03 4.83 4.82
C GLY A 200 -9.67 3.45 4.62
N MET A 201 -10.90 3.29 5.11
CA MET A 201 -11.72 2.09 4.89
C MET A 201 -13.02 2.45 4.20
N ASP A 202 -13.50 1.59 3.31
CA ASP A 202 -14.81 1.61 2.65
C ASP A 202 -15.26 3.02 2.22
N GLU A 203 -16.04 3.67 3.08
CA GLU A 203 -16.67 4.95 2.82
C GLU A 203 -15.67 6.11 2.84
N ASP A 204 -14.64 6.08 3.69
CA ASP A 204 -13.68 7.19 3.85
C ASP A 204 -12.35 6.93 3.11
N SER A 205 -12.40 6.16 2.01
CA SER A 205 -11.20 5.77 1.27
C SER A 205 -10.76 6.82 0.26
N GLU A 206 -9.48 7.19 0.32
CA GLU A 206 -8.78 7.96 -0.71
C GLU A 206 -7.76 7.08 -1.42
N GLU A 207 -7.76 7.10 -2.76
CA GLU A 207 -6.78 6.44 -3.60
C GLU A 207 -5.94 7.48 -4.35
N ARG A 208 -4.61 7.33 -4.29
CA ARG A 208 -3.64 8.21 -4.96
C ARG A 208 -2.62 7.39 -5.72
N VAL A 209 -2.26 7.87 -6.91
CA VAL A 209 -1.16 7.33 -7.72
C VAL A 209 0.11 8.13 -7.44
N ILE A 210 1.19 7.44 -7.14
CA ILE A 210 2.47 8.03 -6.76
C ILE A 210 3.58 7.52 -7.68
N CYS A 211 4.39 8.43 -8.22
CA CYS A 211 5.55 8.06 -9.01
C CYS A 211 6.78 7.82 -8.14
N VAL A 212 7.39 6.65 -8.32
CA VAL A 212 8.72 6.33 -7.80
C VAL A 212 9.75 6.85 -8.79
N SER A 213 10.82 7.46 -8.28
CA SER A 213 11.85 8.06 -9.12
C SER A 213 12.54 7.02 -10.02
N PRO A 214 13.09 7.46 -11.18
CA PRO A 214 13.83 6.57 -12.06
C PRO A 214 15.00 5.83 -11.40
N SER A 215 15.76 6.52 -10.55
CA SER A 215 16.91 5.92 -9.86
C SER A 215 16.50 4.78 -8.93
N VAL A 216 15.44 4.97 -8.15
CA VAL A 216 14.91 3.92 -7.27
C VAL A 216 14.30 2.77 -8.07
N THR A 217 13.61 3.08 -9.16
CA THR A 217 13.04 2.07 -10.08
C THR A 217 14.12 1.19 -10.70
N GLN A 218 15.21 1.78 -11.20
CA GLN A 218 16.34 1.04 -11.75
C GLN A 218 16.99 0.13 -10.70
N ASN A 219 17.12 0.59 -9.45
CA ASN A 219 17.62 -0.24 -8.35
C ASN A 219 16.71 -1.43 -8.08
N VAL A 220 15.39 -1.25 -8.07
CA VAL A 220 14.44 -2.37 -7.93
C VAL A 220 14.58 -3.36 -9.07
N ARG A 221 14.68 -2.89 -10.32
CA ARG A 221 14.91 -3.79 -11.48
C ARG A 221 16.21 -4.57 -11.35
N ALA A 222 17.29 -3.91 -10.93
CA ALA A 222 18.56 -4.59 -10.69
C ALA A 222 18.39 -5.67 -9.61
N LEU A 223 17.69 -5.36 -8.51
CA LEU A 223 17.42 -6.32 -7.45
C LEU A 223 16.52 -7.49 -7.90
N LYS A 224 15.54 -7.25 -8.78
CA LYS A 224 14.69 -8.31 -9.36
C LYS A 224 15.48 -9.25 -10.27
N LYS A 225 16.49 -8.74 -10.98
CA LYS A 225 17.37 -9.53 -11.85
C LYS A 225 18.29 -10.47 -11.07
N LEU A 226 18.59 -10.20 -9.80
CA LEU A 226 19.46 -11.06 -8.98
C LEU A 226 18.80 -12.40 -8.56
N GLY A 227 17.63 -12.75 -9.12
CA GLY A 227 16.90 -13.97 -8.77
C GLY A 227 16.42 -13.99 -7.31
N PRO A 228 15.97 -15.15 -6.80
CA PRO A 228 15.81 -15.31 -5.36
C PRO A 228 17.18 -15.17 -4.68
N ILE A 229 17.25 -14.24 -3.73
CA ILE A 229 18.45 -14.00 -2.93
C ILE A 229 18.30 -14.82 -1.65
N TYR A 230 19.27 -15.68 -1.39
CA TYR A 230 19.37 -16.43 -0.15
C TYR A 230 20.47 -15.85 0.73
N LEU A 231 20.45 -16.20 2.01
CA LEU A 231 21.46 -15.82 2.99
C LEU A 231 22.33 -17.05 3.24
N SER A 232 23.61 -16.94 2.90
CA SER A 232 24.61 -17.94 3.20
C SER A 232 25.28 -17.64 4.54
N ALA A 233 25.44 -18.66 5.37
CA ALA A 233 26.22 -18.59 6.61
C ALA A 233 27.71 -18.90 6.41
N GLY A 234 28.08 -19.47 5.26
CA GLY A 234 29.45 -19.87 4.95
C GLY A 234 29.56 -20.70 3.68
N THR A 235 30.76 -20.77 3.12
CA THR A 235 31.11 -21.59 1.95
C THR A 235 32.33 -22.44 2.26
N PHE A 236 32.28 -23.72 1.89
CA PHE A 236 33.20 -24.78 2.29
C PHE A 236 33.70 -25.56 1.07
N LYS A 237 34.86 -26.21 1.19
CA LYS A 237 35.48 -26.96 0.08
C LYS A 237 34.99 -28.40 -0.01
N SER A 238 34.35 -28.90 1.05
CA SER A 238 33.82 -30.28 1.08
C SER A 238 32.41 -30.32 1.64
N THR A 239 31.64 -31.32 1.18
CA THR A 239 30.29 -31.58 1.70
C THR A 239 30.30 -31.86 3.19
N LYS A 240 31.34 -32.57 3.67
CA LYS A 240 31.48 -32.93 5.09
C LYS A 240 31.61 -31.68 5.96
N GLU A 241 32.48 -30.75 5.60
CA GLU A 241 32.64 -29.48 6.33
C GLU A 241 31.33 -28.67 6.35
N ALA A 242 30.61 -28.61 5.23
CA ALA A 242 29.34 -27.90 5.15
C ALA A 242 28.25 -28.55 6.01
N LEU A 243 28.17 -29.89 6.03
CA LEU A 243 27.22 -30.64 6.85
C LEU A 243 27.53 -30.51 8.35
N ASP A 244 28.80 -30.59 8.74
CA ASP A 244 29.23 -30.40 10.13
C ASP A 244 28.91 -28.97 10.61
N TYR A 245 29.11 -27.97 9.75
CA TYR A 245 28.73 -26.59 10.04
C TYR A 245 27.21 -26.40 10.13
N LYS A 246 26.42 -27.00 9.21
CA LYS A 246 24.95 -27.02 9.27
C LYS A 246 24.48 -27.61 10.61
N ARG A 247 25.00 -28.77 11.02
CA ARG A 247 24.65 -29.40 12.31
C ARG A 247 24.93 -28.47 13.49
N THR A 248 26.05 -27.75 13.47
CA THR A 248 26.39 -26.77 14.51
C THR A 248 25.38 -25.60 14.57
N LEU A 249 24.84 -25.17 13.43
CA LEU A 249 23.80 -24.13 13.37
C LEU A 249 22.45 -24.66 13.86
N ASP A 250 22.09 -25.88 13.46
CA ASP A 250 20.86 -26.55 13.89
C ASP A 250 20.83 -26.78 15.42
N GLU A 251 21.97 -27.12 16.03
CA GLU A 251 22.12 -27.25 17.49
C GLU A 251 22.04 -25.90 18.23
N LYS A 252 22.46 -24.81 17.58
CA LYS A 252 22.40 -23.44 18.12
C LYS A 252 21.07 -22.75 17.88
N LYS A 253 20.11 -23.42 17.22
CA LYS A 253 18.83 -22.87 16.79
C LYS A 253 18.03 -22.35 18.00
N LYS A 254 18.05 -21.03 18.16
CA LYS A 254 17.22 -20.31 19.15
C LYS A 254 15.89 -19.85 18.56
N ALA A 255 15.80 -19.73 17.23
CA ALA A 255 14.60 -19.31 16.55
C ALA A 255 13.85 -20.52 15.96
N PRO A 256 12.55 -20.70 16.26
CA PRO A 256 11.76 -21.83 15.79
C PRO A 256 11.52 -21.87 14.26
N LYS A 257 12.11 -20.94 13.49
CA LYS A 257 11.87 -20.79 12.05
C LYS A 257 13.12 -20.90 11.17
N SER A 258 14.34 -20.99 11.70
CA SER A 258 15.54 -21.08 10.86
C SER A 258 15.68 -22.48 10.24
N GLU A 259 15.66 -22.60 8.91
CA GLU A 259 15.86 -23.87 8.20
C GLU A 259 17.08 -23.78 7.29
N TRP A 260 18.09 -24.61 7.55
CA TRP A 260 19.38 -24.59 6.87
C TRP A 260 19.54 -25.75 5.90
N MET A 261 20.07 -25.49 4.71
CA MET A 261 20.41 -26.51 3.70
C MET A 261 21.83 -26.32 3.19
N VAL A 262 22.42 -27.40 2.67
CA VAL A 262 23.71 -27.37 1.99
C VAL A 262 23.46 -27.38 0.49
N TRP A 263 23.95 -26.37 -0.21
CA TRP A 263 23.87 -26.27 -1.66
C TRP A 263 25.26 -26.38 -2.26
N SER A 264 25.35 -26.98 -3.45
CA SER A 264 26.59 -27.01 -4.22
C SER A 264 26.64 -25.82 -5.19
N VAL A 265 27.82 -25.25 -5.35
CA VAL A 265 28.10 -24.08 -6.19
C VAL A 265 29.18 -24.45 -7.18
N SER A 266 28.84 -24.42 -8.46
CA SER A 266 29.84 -24.63 -9.51
C SER A 266 30.60 -23.34 -9.78
N ARG A 267 31.92 -23.33 -9.57
CA ARG A 267 32.76 -22.23 -10.06
C ARG A 267 32.98 -22.42 -11.56
N ALA A 268 32.28 -21.62 -12.37
CA ALA A 268 32.36 -21.64 -13.83
C ALA A 268 33.81 -21.60 -14.39
N ALA A 269 34.73 -20.95 -13.68
CA ALA A 269 36.13 -20.81 -14.11
C ALA A 269 37.01 -22.04 -13.84
N THR A 270 36.65 -22.93 -12.90
CA THR A 270 37.52 -24.03 -12.47
C THR A 270 36.86 -25.41 -12.44
N GLY A 271 35.54 -25.49 -12.62
CA GLY A 271 34.77 -26.74 -12.54
C GLY A 271 34.78 -27.39 -11.15
N LYS A 272 35.35 -26.73 -10.15
CA LYS A 272 35.35 -27.20 -8.76
C LYS A 272 34.04 -26.80 -8.08
N LEU A 273 33.49 -27.74 -7.32
CA LEU A 273 32.30 -27.52 -6.50
C LEU A 273 32.73 -27.00 -5.13
N ASP A 274 32.16 -25.87 -4.75
CA ASP A 274 32.11 -25.43 -3.35
C ASP A 274 30.74 -25.75 -2.77
N TYR A 275 30.64 -25.82 -1.44
CA TYR A 275 29.41 -26.13 -0.73
C TYR A 275 29.04 -24.97 0.20
N SER A 276 27.88 -24.36 -0.01
CA SER A 276 27.40 -23.26 0.83
C SER A 276 26.29 -23.73 1.76
N VAL A 277 26.34 -23.28 3.01
CA VAL A 277 25.23 -23.47 3.95
C VAL A 277 24.30 -22.27 3.84
N VAL A 278 23.04 -22.51 3.51
CA VAL A 278 22.06 -21.53 3.05
C VAL A 278 20.80 -21.60 3.89
N LEU A 279 20.26 -20.45 4.26
CA LEU A 279 18.98 -20.34 4.98
C LEU A 279 17.82 -20.39 3.98
N ILE A 280 16.94 -21.38 4.05
CA ILE A 280 15.87 -21.58 3.06
C ILE A 280 14.79 -20.52 3.14
N ASN A 281 14.42 -20.09 4.34
CA ASN A 281 13.47 -19.00 4.55
C ASN A 281 14.12 -17.61 4.56
N SER A 282 15.26 -17.45 3.86
CA SER A 282 15.97 -16.17 3.71
C SER A 282 15.08 -15.00 3.31
N ASN A 283 14.10 -15.24 2.44
CA ASN A 283 13.16 -14.19 2.00
C ASN A 283 12.38 -13.58 3.17
N GLN A 284 12.00 -14.37 4.18
CA GLN A 284 11.32 -13.86 5.38
C GLN A 284 12.25 -12.97 6.22
N PHE A 285 13.53 -13.32 6.31
CA PHE A 285 14.52 -12.54 7.04
C PHE A 285 14.93 -11.26 6.29
N ILE A 286 15.08 -11.33 4.97
CA ILE A 286 15.38 -10.19 4.09
C ILE A 286 14.21 -9.19 4.07
N ALA A 287 12.97 -9.69 4.10
CA ALA A 287 11.78 -8.85 4.19
C ALA A 287 11.66 -8.16 5.56
N ASN A 288 11.85 -8.91 6.66
CA ASN A 288 11.62 -8.39 8.01
C ASN A 288 12.81 -7.65 8.62
N SER A 289 14.02 -7.79 8.05
CA SER A 289 15.24 -7.20 8.60
C SER A 289 15.96 -6.39 7.53
N ARG A 290 16.34 -5.14 7.86
CA ARG A 290 17.32 -4.39 7.08
C ARG A 290 18.56 -5.28 6.92
N ILE A 291 18.95 -5.62 5.68
CA ILE A 291 20.08 -6.51 5.36
C ILE A 291 21.33 -6.32 6.26
N PRO A 292 21.72 -5.09 6.69
CA PRO A 292 22.83 -4.87 7.61
C PRO A 292 22.66 -5.45 9.04
N ARG A 293 21.43 -5.71 9.49
CA ARG A 293 21.10 -6.31 10.80
C ARG A 293 21.11 -7.85 10.78
N LEU A 294 21.28 -8.47 9.62
CA LEU A 294 21.39 -9.93 9.48
C LEU A 294 22.76 -10.48 9.91
N LYS A 295 23.71 -9.61 10.31
CA LYS A 295 25.06 -9.99 10.70
C LYS A 295 25.16 -10.87 11.96
N GLN A 296 24.06 -11.14 12.66
CA GLN A 296 24.02 -12.02 13.85
C GLN A 296 22.69 -12.78 13.99
N VAL A 297 22.25 -13.49 12.96
CA VAL A 297 21.24 -14.54 13.19
C VAL A 297 22.01 -15.77 13.69
N GLU A 298 21.73 -16.18 14.93
CA GLU A 298 22.29 -17.40 15.54
C GLU A 298 23.84 -17.43 15.63
N GLY A 299 24.48 -16.25 15.62
CA GLY A 299 25.93 -16.11 15.73
C GLY A 299 26.70 -16.33 14.41
N ALA A 300 26.01 -16.47 13.28
CA ALA A 300 26.62 -16.55 11.95
C ALA A 300 26.56 -15.19 11.22
N LEU A 301 27.63 -14.89 10.47
CA LEU A 301 27.67 -13.74 9.57
C LEU A 301 26.95 -14.11 8.27
N LEU A 302 25.73 -13.63 8.09
CA LEU A 302 24.95 -13.90 6.88
C LEU A 302 25.36 -12.99 5.73
N VAL A 303 25.62 -13.61 4.57
CA VAL A 303 25.95 -12.92 3.32
C VAL A 303 24.88 -13.23 2.27
N PRO A 304 24.30 -12.21 1.60
CA PRO A 304 23.36 -12.45 0.51
C PRO A 304 24.05 -13.09 -0.70
N ILE A 305 23.45 -14.15 -1.24
CA ILE A 305 23.89 -14.91 -2.41
C ILE A 305 22.73 -15.05 -3.42
N ALA A 306 23.02 -14.93 -4.71
CA ALA A 306 22.04 -15.13 -5.78
C ALA A 306 21.98 -16.61 -6.19
N SER A 307 20.80 -17.15 -6.48
CA SER A 307 20.62 -18.59 -6.76
C SER A 307 21.15 -19.05 -8.13
N GLU A 308 21.57 -18.14 -9.01
CA GLU A 308 21.78 -18.41 -10.45
C GLU A 308 22.89 -19.44 -10.77
N ASN A 309 23.62 -19.98 -9.78
CA ASN A 309 24.62 -21.03 -9.97
C ASN A 309 24.59 -22.11 -8.86
N PHE A 310 23.48 -22.20 -8.13
CA PHE A 310 23.35 -23.15 -7.02
C PHE A 310 22.53 -24.37 -7.44
N HIS A 311 23.05 -25.55 -7.13
CA HIS A 311 22.32 -26.80 -7.21
C HIS A 311 22.05 -27.32 -5.80
N GLU A 312 20.78 -27.50 -5.48
CA GLU A 312 20.35 -28.11 -4.23
C GLU A 312 20.98 -29.49 -4.09
N LEU A 313 21.58 -29.75 -2.93
CA LEU A 313 22.11 -31.05 -2.64
C LEU A 313 21.00 -31.88 -2.00
N ILE A 314 20.37 -32.75 -2.78
CA ILE A 314 19.44 -33.75 -2.26
C ILE A 314 20.29 -34.82 -1.57
N VAL A 315 20.45 -34.72 -0.25
CA VAL A 315 20.99 -35.83 0.53
C VAL A 315 19.81 -36.74 0.85
N ASP A 316 19.72 -37.89 0.18
CA ASP A 316 18.95 -39.03 0.69
C ASP A 316 19.63 -39.50 1.98
N GLU A 317 19.20 -39.00 3.12
CA GLU A 317 19.51 -39.60 4.42
C GLU A 317 18.42 -40.64 4.74
N THR A 318 18.53 -41.83 4.16
CA THR A 318 17.93 -43.03 4.74
C THR A 318 18.95 -44.16 4.78
N PRO A 319 19.34 -44.63 5.98
CA PRO A 319 19.67 -46.04 6.20
C PRO A 319 18.40 -46.90 6.15
#